data_AF-A0AAD2TSN3-F1
#
_entry.id   AF-A0AAD2TSN3-F1
#
_cell.length_a   1.000
_cell.length_b   1.000
_cell.length_c   1.000
_cell.angle_alpha   90.00
_cell.angle_beta   90.00
_cell.angle_gamma   90.00
#
_symmetry.space_group_name_H-M   'P 1'
#
loop_
_entity.id
_entity.type
_entity.pdbx_description
1 polymer ?
#
loop_
_entity_poly.entity_id
_entity_poly.type
_entity_poly.pdbx_seq_one_letter_code
_entity_poly.pdbx_strand_id
1 'polypeptide(L)'
;LRSSHKARGFADIGYHFYITRDGELHRCRPVNQIGAHAAGWNDKSIGICYEGGLDEQGRPADTRTYAQRCTLMDLLRQLRRDYPEARILGHYQLSPYIRKACPCFDAREEYLVL
;
A
#
# COMPACT_ATOMS: atom_id res chain seq x y z
N LEU A 1 -10.38 -4.30 7.98
CA LEU A 1 -9.63 -4.94 6.88
C LEU A 1 -9.27 -6.42 7.08
N ARG A 2 -8.71 -6.83 8.23
CA ARG A 2 -8.28 -8.23 8.48
C ARG A 2 -9.41 -9.27 8.30
N SER A 3 -10.59 -9.03 8.88
CA SER A 3 -11.74 -9.94 8.77
C SER A 3 -12.21 -10.14 7.33
N SER A 4 -12.16 -9.10 6.50
CA SER A 4 -12.49 -9.18 5.06
C SER A 4 -11.52 -10.10 4.30
N HIS A 5 -10.21 -10.05 4.60
CA HIS A 5 -9.24 -10.96 4.01
C HIS A 5 -9.46 -12.41 4.45
N LYS A 6 -9.73 -12.64 5.74
CA LYS A 6 -10.05 -13.98 6.26
C LYS A 6 -11.31 -14.55 5.60
N ALA A 7 -12.35 -13.75 5.41
CA ALA A 7 -13.57 -14.17 4.71
C ALA A 7 -13.33 -14.56 3.24
N ARG A 8 -12.26 -14.05 2.62
CA ARG A 8 -11.81 -14.41 1.26
C ARG A 8 -10.87 -15.62 1.22
N GLY A 9 -10.66 -16.30 2.37
CA GLY A 9 -9.81 -17.48 2.48
C GLY A 9 -8.32 -17.19 2.68
N PHE A 10 -7.92 -15.95 2.96
CA PHE A 10 -6.53 -15.66 3.29
C PHE A 10 -6.23 -15.98 4.75
N ALA A 11 -5.01 -16.46 5.02
CA ALA A 11 -4.56 -16.79 6.37
C ALA A 11 -4.62 -15.58 7.33
N ASP A 12 -4.32 -14.38 6.83
CA ASP A 12 -4.41 -13.12 7.58
C ASP A 12 -4.54 -11.92 6.62
N ILE A 13 -4.59 -10.70 7.17
CA ILE A 13 -4.51 -9.43 6.42
C ILE A 13 -3.37 -9.47 5.39
N GLY A 14 -3.64 -9.10 4.13
CA GLY A 14 -2.67 -9.28 3.03
C GLY A 14 -1.51 -8.29 2.98
N TYR A 15 -1.49 -7.26 3.82
CA TYR A 15 -0.52 -6.17 3.78
C TYR A 15 0.48 -6.25 4.95
N HIS A 16 1.65 -5.65 4.78
CA HIS A 16 2.65 -5.51 5.86
C HIS A 16 2.35 -4.27 6.71
N PHE A 17 1.80 -3.23 6.10
CA PHE A 17 1.43 -1.99 6.77
C PHE A 17 0.03 -1.55 6.36
N TYR A 18 -0.70 -0.98 7.32
CA TYR A 18 -2.03 -0.40 7.11
C TYR A 18 -2.11 0.96 7.81
N ILE A 19 -2.60 1.98 7.11
CA ILE A 19 -2.69 3.36 7.62
C ILE A 19 -4.16 3.80 7.66
N THR A 20 -4.68 4.08 8.85
CA THR A 20 -6.05 4.56 9.05
C THR A 20 -6.22 6.00 8.59
N ARG A 21 -7.47 6.49 8.50
CA ARG A 21 -7.81 7.87 8.07
C ARG A 21 -7.15 8.96 8.93
N ASP A 22 -7.03 8.73 10.23
CA ASP A 22 -6.37 9.63 11.18
C ASP A 22 -4.84 9.49 11.20
N GLY A 23 -4.28 8.60 10.39
CA GLY A 23 -2.84 8.45 10.20
C GLY A 23 -2.16 7.42 11.10
N GLU A 24 -2.91 6.63 11.87
CA GLU A 24 -2.34 5.54 12.68
C GLU A 24 -1.73 4.46 11.79
N LEU A 25 -0.48 4.07 12.07
CA LEU A 25 0.23 3.01 11.37
C LEU A 25 0.09 1.69 12.12
N HIS A 26 -0.61 0.73 11.51
CA HIS A 26 -0.65 -0.64 11.99
C HIS A 26 0.39 -1.50 11.27
N ARG A 27 1.31 -2.08 12.04
CA ARG A 27 2.19 -3.17 11.57
C ARG A 27 1.37 -4.45 11.52
N CYS A 28 1.28 -5.03 10.32
CA CYS A 28 0.42 -6.15 10.00
C CYS A 28 1.26 -7.43 9.83
N ARG A 29 1.39 -7.97 8.61
CA ARG A 29 2.31 -9.09 8.38
C ARG A 29 3.77 -8.63 8.60
N PRO A 30 4.61 -9.43 9.24
CA PRO A 30 6.06 -9.19 9.27
C PRO A 30 6.62 -9.07 7.85
N VAL A 31 7.56 -8.14 7.63
CA VAL A 31 8.14 -7.87 6.29
C VAL A 31 8.94 -9.05 5.71
N ASN A 32 9.32 -10.02 6.54
CA ASN A 32 9.99 -11.26 6.14
C ASN A 32 9.02 -12.40 5.79
N GLN A 33 7.70 -12.18 5.86
CA GLN A 33 6.68 -13.13 5.44
C GLN A 33 6.05 -12.71 4.13
N ILE A 34 5.69 -13.68 3.29
CA ILE A 34 5.05 -13.41 2.00
C ILE A 34 3.68 -12.74 2.21
N GLY A 35 3.45 -11.64 1.49
CA GLY A 35 2.20 -10.88 1.51
C GLY A 35 1.05 -11.53 0.72
N ALA A 36 -0.10 -10.86 0.70
CA ALA A 36 -1.22 -11.20 -0.17
C ALA A 36 -1.91 -9.92 -0.68
N HIS A 37 -1.11 -9.04 -1.31
CA HIS A 37 -1.51 -7.69 -1.70
C HIS A 37 -1.44 -7.42 -3.21
N ALA A 38 -0.54 -8.06 -3.95
CA ALA A 38 -0.38 -7.92 -5.39
C ALA A 38 0.04 -9.27 -6.02
N ALA A 39 -0.88 -9.91 -6.76
CA ALA A 39 -0.63 -11.20 -7.39
C ALA A 39 0.57 -11.14 -8.35
N GLY A 40 1.48 -12.12 -8.25
CA GLY A 40 2.75 -12.15 -9.00
C GLY A 40 3.88 -11.29 -8.42
N TRP A 41 3.61 -10.55 -7.33
CA TRP A 41 4.58 -9.65 -6.68
C TRP A 41 4.72 -9.86 -5.17
N ASN A 42 3.85 -10.67 -4.55
CA ASN A 42 3.75 -10.87 -3.11
C ASN A 42 5.05 -11.35 -2.42
N ASP A 43 5.90 -12.10 -3.13
CA ASP A 43 7.12 -12.73 -2.63
C ASP A 43 8.36 -11.83 -2.69
N LYS A 44 8.24 -10.68 -3.37
CA LYS A 44 9.36 -9.77 -3.67
C LYS A 44 9.01 -8.30 -3.44
N SER A 45 7.97 -8.01 -2.68
CA SER A 45 7.56 -6.64 -2.40
C SER A 45 6.86 -6.49 -1.05
N ILE A 46 6.88 -5.26 -0.53
CA ILE A 46 6.25 -4.87 0.73
C ILE A 46 4.95 -4.12 0.42
N GLY A 47 3.79 -4.74 0.66
CA GLY A 47 2.50 -4.06 0.53
C GLY A 47 2.15 -3.11 1.68
N ILE A 48 1.83 -1.87 1.34
CA ILE A 48 1.28 -0.82 2.22
C ILE A 48 -0.15 -0.50 1.76
N CYS A 49 -1.10 -0.44 2.68
CA CYS A 49 -2.49 -0.05 2.41
C CYS A 49 -2.85 1.18 3.25
N TYR A 50 -3.70 2.06 2.73
CA TYR A 50 -4.28 3.17 3.48
C TYR A 50 -5.81 3.14 3.31
N GLU A 51 -6.55 3.70 4.26
CA GLU A 51 -8.00 3.84 4.19
C GLU A 51 -8.45 4.93 3.21
N GLY A 52 -9.33 4.55 2.28
CA GLY A 52 -9.88 5.44 1.25
C GLY A 52 -9.61 4.91 -0.15
N GLY A 53 -9.51 5.82 -1.12
CA GLY A 53 -9.25 5.52 -2.52
C GLY A 53 -10.47 5.62 -3.43
N LEU A 54 -11.65 5.98 -2.89
CA LEU A 54 -12.89 6.18 -3.63
C LEU A 54 -13.54 7.52 -3.23
N ASP A 55 -14.08 8.26 -4.19
CA ASP A 55 -14.90 9.45 -3.96
C ASP A 55 -16.32 9.10 -3.47
N GLU A 56 -17.15 10.12 -3.24
CA GLU A 56 -18.54 9.96 -2.76
C GLU A 56 -19.43 9.17 -3.75
N GLN A 57 -19.06 9.14 -5.03
CA GLN A 57 -19.74 8.38 -6.07
C GLN A 57 -19.16 6.96 -6.25
N GLY A 58 -18.20 6.57 -5.40
CA GLY A 58 -17.54 5.26 -5.46
C GLY A 58 -16.53 5.13 -6.61
N ARG A 59 -16.09 6.25 -7.21
CA ARG A 59 -15.09 6.25 -8.29
C ARG A 59 -13.69 6.35 -7.69
N PRO A 60 -12.67 5.73 -8.30
CA PRO A 60 -11.29 5.84 -7.82
C PRO A 60 -10.80 7.29 -7.74
N ALA A 61 -10.33 7.70 -6.57
CA ALA A 61 -9.78 9.04 -6.33
C ALA A 61 -8.71 8.99 -5.22
N ASP A 62 -7.70 9.86 -5.30
CA ASP A 62 -6.78 10.05 -4.17
C ASP A 62 -7.50 10.79 -3.04
N THR A 63 -7.93 10.06 -2.04
CA THR A 63 -8.64 10.62 -0.89
C THR A 63 -7.77 10.70 0.35
N ARG A 64 -6.45 10.47 0.28
CA ARG A 64 -5.58 10.42 1.46
C ARG A 64 -5.69 11.68 2.31
N THR A 65 -5.81 11.54 3.63
CA THR A 65 -5.71 12.68 4.55
C THR A 65 -4.27 13.18 4.64
N TYR A 66 -4.10 14.40 5.14
CA TYR A 66 -2.78 14.94 5.47
C TYR A 66 -2.02 14.02 6.44
N ALA A 67 -2.69 13.52 7.50
CA ALA A 67 -2.10 12.60 8.46
C ALA A 67 -1.62 11.30 7.80
N GLN A 68 -2.41 10.72 6.90
CA GLN A 68 -2.00 9.54 6.11
C GLN A 68 -0.77 9.83 5.26
N ARG A 69 -0.69 11.00 4.62
CA ARG A 69 0.46 11.39 3.78
C ARG A 69 1.73 11.55 4.62
N CYS A 70 1.64 12.15 5.80
CA CYS A 70 2.75 12.25 6.75
C CYS A 70 3.25 10.86 7.18
N THR A 71 2.36 10.01 7.68
CA THR A 71 2.71 8.66 8.12
C THR A 71 3.30 7.82 6.99
N LEU A 72 2.73 7.93 5.78
CA LEU A 72 3.24 7.22 4.61
C LEU A 72 4.65 7.71 4.23
N MET A 73 4.89 9.02 4.24
CA MET A 73 6.21 9.60 3.97
C MET A 73 7.27 9.09 4.96
N ASP A 74 6.96 9.09 6.26
CA ASP A 74 7.91 8.65 7.29
C ASP A 74 8.18 7.15 7.22
N LEU A 75 7.16 6.34 6.91
CA LEU A 75 7.31 4.91 6.66
C LEU A 75 8.18 4.65 5.42
N LEU A 76 7.94 5.36 4.32
CA LEU A 76 8.72 5.20 3.09
C LEU A 76 10.19 5.58 3.30
N ARG A 77 10.49 6.63 4.07
CA ARG A 77 11.87 6.99 4.45
C ARG A 77 12.56 5.94 5.29
N GLN A 78 11.83 5.27 6.19
CA GLN A 78 12.37 4.13 6.94
C GLN A 78 12.68 2.96 6.00
N LEU A 79 11.69 2.54 5.21
CA LEU A 79 11.85 1.41 4.29
C LEU A 79 12.92 1.66 3.23
N ARG A 80 13.10 2.91 2.77
CA ARG A 80 14.16 3.26 1.83
C ARG A 80 15.55 3.08 2.44
N ARG A 81 15.73 3.37 3.73
CA ARG A 81 17.00 3.14 4.42
C ARG A 81 17.31 1.65 4.56
N ASP A 82 16.28 0.85 4.88
CA ASP A 82 16.42 -0.59 5.05
C ASP A 82 16.57 -1.33 3.71
N TYR A 83 15.94 -0.81 2.64
CA TYR A 83 15.87 -1.39 1.29
C TYR A 83 16.18 -0.35 0.21
N PRO A 84 17.44 0.11 0.08
CA PRO A 84 17.80 1.26 -0.77
C PRO A 84 17.49 1.05 -2.26
N GLU A 85 17.63 -0.18 -2.75
CA GLU A 85 17.36 -0.54 -4.16
C GLU A 85 15.87 -0.76 -4.47
N ALA A 86 15.01 -0.78 -3.45
CA ALA A 86 13.58 -1.01 -3.64
C ALA A 86 12.93 0.19 -4.36
N ARG A 87 12.05 -0.12 -5.31
CA ARG A 87 11.27 0.89 -6.05
C ARG A 87 9.95 1.14 -5.32
N ILE A 88 9.59 2.41 -5.14
CA ILE A 88 8.29 2.81 -4.64
C ILE A 88 7.32 2.89 -5.81
N LEU A 89 6.28 2.05 -5.80
CA LEU A 89 5.33 1.90 -6.89
C LEU A 89 3.91 1.77 -6.38
N GLY A 90 2.97 2.33 -7.13
CA GLY A 90 1.55 2.03 -7.03
C GLY A 90 1.22 0.65 -7.60
N HIS A 91 0.13 0.03 -7.14
CA HIS A 91 -0.27 -1.31 -7.60
C HIS A 91 -0.44 -1.36 -9.13
N TYR A 92 -1.08 -0.35 -9.73
CA TYR A 92 -1.24 -0.26 -11.18
C TYR A 92 0.09 -0.12 -11.94
N GLN A 93 1.15 0.37 -11.28
CA GLN A 93 2.45 0.61 -11.88
C GLN A 93 3.36 -0.63 -11.89
N LEU A 94 2.93 -1.74 -11.26
CA LEU A 94 3.70 -2.98 -11.18
C LEU A 94 3.78 -3.70 -12.54
N SER A 95 2.75 -3.61 -13.38
CA SER A 95 2.72 -4.27 -14.69
C SER A 95 1.69 -3.61 -15.60
N PRO A 96 1.95 -3.52 -16.93
CA PRO A 96 0.97 -3.00 -17.90
C PRO A 96 -0.32 -3.82 -17.96
N TYR A 97 -0.32 -5.06 -17.46
CA TYR A 97 -1.51 -5.92 -17.44
C TYR A 97 -2.43 -5.66 -16.23
N ILE A 98 -2.03 -4.81 -15.28
CA ILE A 98 -2.85 -4.48 -14.11
C ILE A 98 -3.74 -3.28 -14.43
N ARG A 99 -5.04 -3.54 -14.58
CA ARG A 99 -6.07 -2.51 -14.87
C ARG A 99 -6.73 -1.91 -13.61
N LYS A 100 -6.03 -1.92 -12.47
CA LYS A 100 -6.52 -1.33 -11.22
C LYS A 100 -6.17 0.16 -11.20
N ALA A 101 -6.97 0.98 -10.51
CA ALA A 101 -6.60 2.37 -10.24
C ALA A 101 -5.70 2.53 -8.99
N CYS A 102 -5.70 1.52 -8.10
CA CYS A 102 -4.95 1.55 -6.84
C CYS A 102 -3.46 1.89 -7.06
N PRO A 103 -2.89 2.88 -6.34
CA PRO A 103 -3.40 3.53 -5.13
C PRO A 103 -4.15 4.86 -5.38
N CYS A 104 -4.65 5.08 -6.60
CA CYS A 104 -5.43 6.24 -7.02
C CYS A 104 -4.64 7.55 -7.17
N PHE A 105 -3.30 7.47 -7.16
CA PHE A 105 -2.36 8.55 -7.50
C PHE A 105 -1.08 7.95 -8.09
N ASP A 106 -0.25 8.78 -8.73
CA ASP A 106 1.06 8.34 -9.24
C ASP A 106 2.11 8.31 -8.12
N ALA A 107 2.30 7.14 -7.52
CA ALA A 107 3.26 6.96 -6.43
C ALA A 107 4.71 7.03 -6.90
N ARG A 108 5.01 6.66 -8.14
CA ARG A 108 6.36 6.75 -8.69
C ARG A 108 6.78 8.21 -8.85
N GLU A 109 5.89 9.04 -9.38
CA GLU A 109 6.13 10.47 -9.57
C GLU A 109 6.17 11.21 -8.23
N GLU A 110 5.19 10.98 -7.34
CA GLU A 110 5.14 11.65 -6.04
C GLU A 110 6.37 11.36 -5.17
N TYR A 111 6.95 10.16 -5.28
CA TYR A 111 8.04 9.70 -4.45
C TYR A 111 9.36 9.51 -5.22
N LEU A 112 9.50 10.18 -6.36
CA LEU A 112 10.69 10.06 -7.21
C LEU A 112 11.99 10.47 -6.50
N VAL A 113 11.89 11.42 -5.57
CA VAL A 113 13.02 12.03 -4.83
C VAL A 113 13.27 11.42 -3.46
N LEU A 114 12.48 10.40 -3.07
CA LEU A 114 12.70 9.59 -1.86
C LEU A 114 13.70 8.47 -2.15
#